data_AF-T1JHX2-F1
#
_entry.id   AF-T1JHX2-F1
#
_cell.length_a   1.000
_cell.length_b   1.000
_cell.length_c   1.000
_cell.angle_alpha   90.00
_cell.angle_beta   90.00
_cell.angle_gamma   90.00
#
_symmetry.space_group_name_H-M   'P 1'
#
loop_
_entity.id
_entity.type
_entity.pdbx_description
1 polymer ?
#
loop_
_entity_poly.entity_id
_entity_poly.type
_entity_poly.pdbx_seq_one_letter_code
_entity_poly.pdbx_strand_id
1 'polypeptide(L)'
;MPIKNAAGNIIGIIQLINKPDNMPFTQNDEHFLEAFAIFCGMGIHNTQMYEKAIKAMAKQRVTLEVLSYHAAAPLETAQKLKKQVIPSAQAFHLYDFKFHDFCLEDEDTLKACIRMFLDLDLVERFHIDYEVLCRWLLSVKKNYRQVTYHNWRHAFNVAQMMFAIITTAQFWKVLGDLECLALLVACLCHDLDHRGTNNSFQIKASSSLAQLYSTSTMEHHHFDQCIMILNSQGNHILASLSTEEYTRVIKVLEDAILSTDLAVYFRKRGNFFNLVDTQSYDWNLEEHRELLRGMLMTTCDVAAITKPWEIQRTVAELVASEFFEQGDIEKQELKITPIDMMNRDKKDLLPTMQVGFIDAICLPVYRTFADLNGKLRPLLDGVEHNRAEWQKLADERMRKEGDN
;
A
#
# COMPACT_ATOMS: atom_id res chain seq x y z
N MET A 1 -55.20 -15.67 -2.93
CA MET A 1 -54.11 -16.41 -2.26
C MET A 1 -52.93 -15.47 -1.99
N PRO A 2 -52.41 -15.39 -0.76
CA PRO A 2 -51.30 -14.50 -0.44
C PRO A 2 -49.98 -15.02 -1.04
N ILE A 3 -49.17 -14.11 -1.58
CA ILE A 3 -47.77 -14.36 -1.93
C ILE A 3 -46.93 -14.01 -0.70
N LYS A 4 -46.14 -14.96 -0.20
CA LYS A 4 -45.28 -14.75 0.96
C LYS A 4 -43.81 -14.78 0.55
N ASN A 5 -42.98 -13.96 1.19
CA ASN A 5 -41.53 -14.04 1.03
C ASN A 5 -40.93 -15.19 1.88
N ALA A 6 -39.60 -15.38 1.79
CA ALA A 6 -38.87 -16.40 2.54
C ALA A 6 -39.01 -16.27 4.07
N ALA A 7 -39.33 -15.08 4.59
CA ALA A 7 -39.58 -14.83 6.02
C ALA A 7 -41.06 -14.97 6.40
N GLY A 8 -41.93 -15.43 5.48
CA GLY A 8 -43.37 -15.62 5.72
C GLY A 8 -44.22 -14.35 5.65
N ASN A 9 -43.62 -13.19 5.34
CA ASN A 9 -44.36 -11.93 5.23
C ASN A 9 -45.10 -11.85 3.89
N ILE A 10 -46.33 -11.34 3.90
CA ILE A 10 -47.13 -11.15 2.69
C ILE A 10 -46.56 -9.98 1.88
N ILE A 11 -46.15 -10.26 0.63
CA ILE A 11 -45.58 -9.28 -0.30
C ILE A 11 -46.48 -8.99 -1.50
N GLY A 12 -47.56 -9.74 -1.64
CA GLY A 12 -48.52 -9.61 -2.73
C GLY A 12 -49.70 -10.54 -2.57
N ILE A 13 -50.67 -10.44 -3.47
CA ILE A 13 -51.87 -11.28 -3.48
C ILE A 13 -52.13 -11.70 -4.93
N ILE A 14 -52.37 -13.00 -5.15
CA ILE A 14 -52.83 -13.54 -6.43
C ILE A 14 -54.32 -13.83 -6.32
N GLN A 15 -55.08 -13.41 -7.31
CA GLN A 15 -56.50 -13.72 -7.45
C GLN A 15 -56.74 -14.33 -8.83
N LEU A 16 -57.41 -15.48 -8.87
CA LEU A 16 -57.93 -16.07 -10.10
C LEU A 16 -59.45 -15.84 -10.12
N ILE A 17 -59.98 -15.46 -11.29
CA ILE A 17 -61.40 -15.14 -11.49
C ILE A 17 -61.88 -15.86 -12.75
N ASN A 18 -63.08 -16.44 -12.70
CA ASN A 18 -63.77 -17.11 -13.81
C ASN A 18 -62.97 -18.27 -14.43
N LYS A 19 -63.12 -19.47 -13.86
CA LYS A 19 -62.55 -20.70 -14.42
C LYS A 19 -63.20 -21.00 -15.80
N PRO A 20 -62.43 -21.32 -16.86
CA PRO A 20 -62.94 -21.42 -18.23
C PRO A 20 -64.02 -22.49 -18.47
N ASP A 21 -64.08 -23.51 -17.62
CA ASP A 21 -65.06 -24.60 -17.69
C ASP A 21 -66.39 -24.26 -16.99
N ASN A 22 -66.55 -23.04 -16.47
CA ASN A 22 -67.68 -22.58 -15.65
C ASN A 22 -67.90 -23.41 -14.38
N MET A 23 -66.94 -24.23 -13.96
CA MET A 23 -67.01 -24.98 -12.71
C MET A 23 -66.35 -24.18 -11.56
N PRO A 24 -66.73 -24.42 -10.30
CA PRO A 24 -66.00 -23.90 -9.16
C PRO A 24 -64.53 -24.36 -9.15
N PHE A 25 -63.63 -23.55 -8.55
CA PHE A 25 -62.26 -23.98 -8.29
C PHE A 25 -62.24 -25.18 -7.35
N THR A 26 -61.41 -26.17 -7.67
CA THR A 26 -61.24 -27.40 -6.89
C THR A 26 -60.09 -27.25 -5.88
N GLN A 27 -60.03 -28.15 -4.90
CA GLN A 27 -58.94 -28.20 -3.93
C GLN A 27 -57.55 -28.41 -4.58
N ASN A 28 -57.51 -29.13 -5.71
CA ASN A 28 -56.28 -29.28 -6.50
C ASN A 28 -55.86 -27.96 -7.17
N ASP A 29 -56.83 -27.15 -7.64
CA ASP A 29 -56.56 -25.82 -8.19
C ASP A 29 -55.98 -24.90 -7.11
N GLU A 30 -56.50 -24.99 -5.87
CA GLU A 30 -55.98 -24.25 -4.72
C GLU A 30 -54.54 -24.66 -4.37
N HIS A 31 -54.25 -25.96 -4.26
CA HIS A 31 -52.88 -26.45 -3.98
C HIS A 31 -51.89 -26.04 -5.07
N PHE A 32 -52.30 -26.09 -6.35
CA PHE A 32 -51.45 -25.65 -7.45
C PHE A 32 -51.18 -24.14 -7.39
N LEU A 33 -52.20 -23.34 -7.11
CA LEU A 33 -52.05 -21.90 -6.91
C LEU A 33 -51.16 -21.57 -5.70
N GLU A 34 -51.22 -22.39 -4.64
CA GLU A 34 -50.37 -22.22 -3.45
C GLU A 34 -48.91 -22.49 -3.77
N ALA A 35 -48.62 -23.61 -4.45
CA ALA A 35 -47.27 -23.91 -4.93
C ALA A 35 -46.74 -22.80 -5.85
N PHE A 36 -47.57 -22.34 -6.80
CA PHE A 36 -47.23 -21.22 -7.68
C PHE A 36 -46.95 -19.92 -6.89
N ALA A 37 -47.78 -19.60 -5.89
CA ALA A 37 -47.61 -18.42 -5.05
C ALA A 37 -46.29 -18.46 -4.24
N ILE A 38 -45.82 -19.64 -3.81
CA ILE A 38 -44.51 -19.82 -3.17
C ILE A 38 -43.38 -19.46 -4.16
N PHE A 39 -43.43 -19.99 -5.39
CA PHE A 39 -42.44 -19.66 -6.42
C PHE A 39 -42.46 -18.18 -6.80
N CYS A 40 -43.64 -17.57 -6.96
CA CYS A 40 -43.77 -16.12 -7.15
C CYS A 40 -43.16 -15.34 -5.99
N GLY A 41 -43.36 -15.80 -4.75
CA GLY A 41 -42.82 -15.20 -3.55
C GLY A 41 -41.29 -15.15 -3.53
N MET A 42 -40.66 -16.27 -3.85
CA MET A 42 -39.21 -16.37 -3.98
C MET A 42 -38.68 -15.52 -5.14
N GLY A 43 -39.33 -15.59 -6.31
CA GLY A 43 -38.93 -14.83 -7.50
C GLY A 43 -38.98 -13.33 -7.25
N ILE A 44 -40.10 -12.81 -6.75
CA ILE A 44 -40.28 -11.38 -6.44
C ILE A 44 -39.27 -10.94 -5.36
N HIS A 45 -39.08 -11.74 -4.31
CA HIS A 45 -38.13 -11.40 -3.24
C HIS A 45 -36.69 -11.29 -3.77
N ASN A 46 -36.24 -12.27 -4.56
CA ASN A 46 -34.90 -12.28 -5.15
C ASN A 46 -34.69 -11.10 -6.11
N THR A 47 -35.66 -10.81 -6.98
CA THR A 47 -35.59 -9.65 -7.87
C THR A 47 -35.52 -8.34 -7.08
N GLN A 48 -36.34 -8.17 -6.04
CA GLN A 48 -36.30 -6.99 -5.18
C GLN A 48 -34.97 -6.84 -4.42
N MET A 49 -34.40 -7.94 -3.91
CA MET A 49 -33.08 -7.93 -3.27
C MET A 49 -32.00 -7.53 -4.26
N TYR A 50 -32.02 -8.09 -5.47
CA TYR A 50 -31.08 -7.76 -6.53
C TYR A 50 -31.18 -6.28 -6.96
N GLU A 51 -32.40 -5.75 -7.14
CA GLU A 51 -32.60 -4.32 -7.44
C GLU A 51 -32.08 -3.40 -6.32
N LYS A 52 -32.28 -3.79 -5.04
CA LYS A 52 -31.73 -3.04 -3.90
C LYS A 52 -30.20 -3.07 -3.91
N ALA A 53 -29.58 -4.20 -4.23
CA ALA A 53 -28.13 -4.32 -4.36
C ALA A 53 -27.59 -3.42 -5.49
N ILE A 54 -28.22 -3.42 -6.67
CA ILE A 54 -27.85 -2.52 -7.78
C ILE A 54 -27.96 -1.05 -7.36
N LYS A 55 -29.05 -0.65 -6.70
CA LYS A 55 -29.21 0.73 -6.20
C LYS A 55 -28.15 1.09 -5.16
N ALA A 56 -27.76 0.17 -4.29
CA ALA A 56 -26.68 0.37 -3.32
C ALA A 56 -25.32 0.55 -4.02
N MET A 57 -25.00 -0.29 -5.02
CA MET A 57 -23.80 -0.15 -5.84
C MET A 57 -23.74 1.19 -6.59
N ALA A 58 -24.87 1.62 -7.17
CA ALA A 58 -24.95 2.92 -7.84
C ALA A 58 -24.68 4.08 -6.86
N LYS A 59 -25.25 4.04 -5.65
CA LYS A 59 -24.97 5.03 -4.60
C LYS A 59 -23.49 5.02 -4.20
N GLN A 60 -22.90 3.84 -4.02
CA GLN A 60 -21.48 3.71 -3.68
C GLN A 60 -20.59 4.32 -4.77
N ARG A 61 -20.90 4.08 -6.05
CA ARG A 61 -20.17 4.67 -7.18
C ARG A 61 -20.21 6.19 -7.16
N VAL A 62 -21.39 6.78 -6.95
CA VAL A 62 -21.52 8.25 -6.84
C VAL A 62 -20.72 8.77 -5.64
N THR A 63 -20.77 8.09 -4.49
CA THR A 63 -19.95 8.45 -3.33
C THR A 63 -18.46 8.42 -3.65
N LEU A 64 -17.97 7.40 -4.34
CA LEU A 64 -16.57 7.29 -4.76
C LEU A 64 -16.17 8.39 -5.75
N GLU A 65 -17.05 8.78 -6.68
CA GLU A 65 -16.82 9.91 -7.59
C GLU A 65 -16.72 11.25 -6.84
N VAL A 66 -17.53 11.46 -5.80
CA VAL A 66 -17.42 12.65 -4.94
C VAL A 66 -16.13 12.63 -4.14
N LEU A 67 -15.75 11.47 -3.58
CA LEU A 67 -14.53 11.32 -2.82
C LEU A 67 -13.29 11.53 -3.70
N SER A 68 -13.27 11.02 -4.94
CA SER A 68 -12.15 11.19 -5.86
C SER A 68 -11.95 12.66 -6.26
N TYR A 69 -13.03 13.43 -6.41
CA TYR A 69 -12.94 14.88 -6.61
C TYR A 69 -12.22 15.58 -5.44
N HIS A 70 -12.56 15.21 -4.21
CA HIS A 70 -11.91 15.76 -3.02
C HIS A 70 -10.51 15.19 -2.77
N ALA A 71 -10.21 13.99 -3.25
CA ALA A 71 -8.87 13.40 -3.20
C ALA A 71 -7.90 14.11 -4.16
N ALA A 72 -8.37 14.54 -5.33
CA ALA A 72 -7.54 15.21 -6.32
C ALA A 72 -7.03 16.58 -5.84
N ALA A 73 -5.81 16.93 -6.22
CA ALA A 73 -5.28 18.27 -6.04
C ALA A 73 -5.96 19.27 -6.99
N PRO A 74 -6.15 20.54 -6.56
CA PRO A 74 -6.65 21.60 -7.43
C PRO A 74 -5.72 21.83 -8.64
N LEU A 75 -6.30 22.11 -9.80
CA LEU A 75 -5.57 22.35 -11.04
C LEU A 75 -4.62 23.57 -10.91
N GLU A 76 -5.05 24.61 -10.20
CA GLU A 76 -4.25 25.82 -9.98
C GLU A 76 -2.92 25.53 -9.27
N THR A 77 -2.92 24.61 -8.30
CA THR A 77 -1.70 24.20 -7.59
C THR A 77 -0.76 23.43 -8.50
N ALA A 78 -1.30 22.56 -9.35
CA ALA A 78 -0.50 21.84 -10.36
C ALA A 78 0.14 22.81 -11.37
N GLN A 79 -0.60 23.82 -11.83
CA GLN A 79 -0.08 24.85 -12.73
C GLN A 79 1.01 25.72 -12.08
N LYS A 80 0.92 25.96 -10.77
CA LYS A 80 1.98 26.63 -10.01
C LYS A 80 3.24 25.76 -9.95
N LEU A 81 3.11 24.48 -9.57
CA LEU A 81 4.24 23.55 -9.50
C LEU A 81 4.91 23.36 -10.86
N LYS A 82 4.12 23.24 -11.94
CA LYS A 82 4.60 23.13 -13.32
C LYS A 82 5.52 24.28 -13.75
N LYS A 83 5.29 25.49 -13.23
CA LYS A 83 6.08 26.69 -13.56
C LYS A 83 7.37 26.81 -12.73
N GLN A 84 7.54 25.97 -11.71
CA GLN A 84 8.71 26.01 -10.87
C GLN A 84 9.95 25.50 -11.61
N VAL A 85 11.10 26.06 -11.28
CA VAL A 85 12.39 25.52 -11.71
C VAL A 85 12.66 24.27 -10.88
N ILE A 86 13.00 23.17 -11.56
CA ILE A 86 13.32 21.88 -10.93
C ILE A 86 14.84 21.73 -10.80
N PRO A 87 15.42 21.81 -9.58
CA PRO A 87 16.84 21.59 -9.37
C PRO A 87 17.31 20.22 -9.88
N SER A 88 18.60 20.08 -10.17
CA SER A 88 19.19 18.81 -10.61
C SER A 88 19.21 17.77 -9.48
N ALA A 89 19.29 16.48 -9.83
CA ALA A 89 19.43 15.42 -8.83
C ALA A 89 20.70 15.58 -7.97
N GLN A 90 21.77 16.16 -8.53
CA GLN A 90 22.98 16.48 -7.78
C GLN A 90 22.76 17.57 -6.73
N ALA A 91 21.93 18.58 -7.01
CA ALA A 91 21.62 19.65 -6.07
C ALA A 91 20.78 19.14 -4.89
N PHE A 92 19.88 18.19 -5.15
CA PHE A 92 19.10 17.50 -4.11
C PHE A 92 19.82 16.31 -3.48
N HIS A 93 21.01 15.93 -3.97
CA HIS A 93 21.73 14.73 -3.53
C HIS A 93 20.92 13.42 -3.68
N LEU A 94 20.07 13.30 -4.70
CA LEU A 94 19.14 12.16 -4.87
C LEU A 94 19.83 10.83 -5.18
N TYR A 95 21.08 10.83 -5.63
CA TYR A 95 21.86 9.61 -5.85
C TYR A 95 22.56 9.11 -4.58
N ASP A 96 22.62 9.93 -3.52
CA ASP A 96 23.31 9.56 -2.29
C ASP A 96 22.42 8.68 -1.41
N PHE A 97 22.92 7.50 -1.04
CA PHE A 97 22.23 6.62 -0.10
C PHE A 97 22.06 7.24 1.30
N LYS A 98 22.91 8.20 1.66
CA LYS A 98 22.83 8.95 2.94
C LYS A 98 21.82 10.10 2.91
N PHE A 99 21.13 10.33 1.80
CA PHE A 99 20.08 11.34 1.67
C PHE A 99 19.06 11.27 2.82
N HIS A 100 18.65 12.43 3.31
CA HIS A 100 17.55 12.62 4.25
C HIS A 100 16.79 13.91 3.92
N ASP A 101 15.51 13.97 4.27
CA ASP A 101 14.61 15.05 3.86
C ASP A 101 14.33 16.11 4.95
N PHE A 102 14.99 16.01 6.12
CA PHE A 102 14.74 16.90 7.27
C PHE A 102 14.90 18.40 6.98
N CYS A 103 15.71 18.76 5.99
CA CYS A 103 15.91 20.16 5.58
C CYS A 103 15.03 20.58 4.40
N LEU A 104 14.19 19.69 3.87
CA LEU A 104 13.38 19.94 2.69
C LEU A 104 11.96 20.32 3.07
N GLU A 105 11.45 21.36 2.43
CA GLU A 105 10.04 21.70 2.52
C GLU A 105 9.20 20.74 1.66
N ASP A 106 7.89 20.76 1.87
CA ASP A 106 6.96 19.95 1.09
C ASP A 106 7.05 20.22 -0.41
N GLU A 107 7.29 21.47 -0.80
CA GLU A 107 7.49 21.85 -2.20
C GLU A 107 8.79 21.25 -2.77
N ASP A 108 9.87 21.18 -1.98
CA ASP A 108 11.14 20.60 -2.39
C ASP A 108 11.02 19.10 -2.63
N THR A 109 10.28 18.38 -1.76
CA THR A 109 10.04 16.95 -1.96
C THR A 109 9.27 16.67 -3.26
N LEU A 110 8.31 17.52 -3.64
CA LEU A 110 7.58 17.41 -4.90
C LEU A 110 8.50 17.68 -6.10
N LYS A 111 9.36 18.70 -6.04
CA LYS A 111 10.35 18.99 -7.08
C LYS A 111 11.37 17.86 -7.23
N ALA A 112 11.80 17.27 -6.12
CA ALA A 112 12.67 16.10 -6.12
C ALA A 112 12.00 14.88 -6.77
N CYS A 113 10.71 14.64 -6.50
CA CYS A 113 9.94 13.61 -7.22
C CYS A 113 9.91 13.87 -8.73
N ILE A 114 9.58 15.09 -9.16
CA ILE A 114 9.60 15.45 -10.59
C ILE A 114 10.99 15.18 -11.18
N ARG A 115 12.06 15.56 -10.47
CA ARG A 115 13.44 15.30 -10.90
C ARG A 115 13.71 13.81 -11.08
N MET A 116 13.23 12.93 -10.19
CA MET A 116 13.39 11.48 -10.35
C MET A 116 12.74 10.95 -11.64
N PHE A 117 11.53 11.43 -11.97
CA PHE A 117 10.84 11.07 -13.21
C PHE A 117 11.59 11.59 -14.46
N LEU A 118 12.14 12.80 -14.40
CA LEU A 118 12.90 13.40 -15.51
C LEU A 118 14.23 12.68 -15.75
N ASP A 119 14.98 12.37 -14.69
CA ASP A 119 16.31 11.76 -14.82
C ASP A 119 16.25 10.26 -15.19
N LEU A 120 15.11 9.61 -14.94
CA LEU A 120 14.80 8.27 -15.48
C LEU A 120 14.15 8.33 -16.88
N ASP A 121 14.02 9.51 -17.50
CA ASP A 121 13.44 9.72 -18.83
C ASP A 121 11.99 9.21 -18.96
N LEU A 122 11.26 9.10 -17.85
CA LEU A 122 9.92 8.49 -17.83
C LEU A 122 8.87 9.41 -18.47
N VAL A 123 9.06 10.73 -18.35
CA VAL A 123 8.11 11.73 -18.87
C VAL A 123 8.07 11.71 -20.39
N GLU A 124 9.24 11.80 -21.03
CA GLU A 124 9.35 11.82 -22.49
C GLU A 124 8.99 10.45 -23.08
N ARG A 125 9.54 9.37 -22.51
CA ARG A 125 9.39 8.00 -23.01
C ARG A 125 7.96 7.49 -23.01
N PHE A 126 7.21 7.79 -21.94
CA PHE A 126 5.82 7.36 -21.80
C PHE A 126 4.83 8.48 -22.15
N HIS A 127 5.31 9.60 -22.71
CA HIS A 127 4.51 10.75 -23.09
C HIS A 127 3.57 11.21 -21.96
N ILE A 128 4.11 11.30 -20.75
CA ILE A 128 3.38 11.75 -19.56
C ILE A 128 3.22 13.26 -19.67
N ASP A 129 1.98 13.75 -19.72
CA ASP A 129 1.75 15.19 -19.65
C ASP A 129 2.30 15.75 -18.33
N TYR A 130 3.16 16.76 -18.44
CA TYR A 130 3.90 17.30 -17.29
C TYR A 130 2.98 17.98 -16.26
N GLU A 131 1.85 18.57 -16.69
CA GLU A 131 0.85 19.13 -15.76
C GLU A 131 0.10 18.02 -15.03
N VAL A 132 -0.24 16.93 -15.74
CA VAL A 132 -0.85 15.73 -15.16
C VAL A 132 0.10 15.08 -14.14
N LEU A 133 1.40 14.99 -14.42
CA LEU A 133 2.40 14.52 -13.45
C LEU A 133 2.44 15.39 -12.19
N CYS A 134 2.51 16.72 -12.35
CA CYS A 134 2.49 17.66 -11.23
C CYS A 134 1.22 17.49 -10.38
N ARG A 135 0.06 17.35 -11.03
CA ARG A 135 -1.22 17.17 -10.34
C ARG A 135 -1.29 15.82 -9.63
N TRP A 136 -0.83 14.74 -10.27
CA TRP A 136 -0.77 13.41 -9.68
C TRP A 136 0.10 13.38 -8.43
N LEU A 137 1.32 13.95 -8.46
CA LEU A 137 2.19 14.03 -7.28
C LEU A 137 1.54 14.80 -6.12
N LEU A 138 0.90 15.93 -6.42
CA LEU A 138 0.16 16.71 -5.42
C LEU A 138 -1.03 15.92 -4.84
N SER A 139 -1.76 15.17 -5.68
CA SER A 139 -2.87 14.33 -5.26
C SER A 139 -2.38 13.18 -4.37
N VAL A 140 -1.32 12.47 -4.75
CA VAL A 140 -0.71 11.41 -3.94
C VAL A 140 -0.33 11.96 -2.57
N LYS A 141 0.47 13.05 -2.52
CA LYS A 141 0.84 13.71 -1.26
C LYS A 141 -0.37 14.07 -0.40
N LYS A 142 -1.43 14.63 -1.00
CA LYS A 142 -2.64 15.05 -0.30
C LYS A 142 -3.40 13.87 0.34
N ASN A 143 -3.26 12.66 -0.19
CA ASN A 143 -3.92 11.46 0.31
C ASN A 143 -3.07 10.66 1.32
N TYR A 144 -1.88 11.15 1.67
CA TYR A 144 -1.19 10.69 2.88
C TYR A 144 -1.79 11.37 4.12
N ARG A 145 -2.05 10.58 5.16
CA ARG A 145 -2.54 11.09 6.44
C ARG A 145 -1.42 11.75 7.23
N GLN A 146 -1.82 12.64 8.13
CA GLN A 146 -0.92 13.24 9.12
C GLN A 146 -0.77 12.28 10.31
N VAL A 147 -0.03 11.20 10.09
CA VAL A 147 0.38 10.23 11.12
C VAL A 147 1.88 10.39 11.41
N THR A 148 2.32 9.86 12.54
CA THR A 148 3.65 10.11 13.12
C THR A 148 4.79 9.66 12.19
N TYR A 149 4.69 8.49 11.57
CA TYR A 149 5.72 7.93 10.69
C TYR A 149 5.24 7.67 9.26
N HIS A 150 4.16 6.91 9.06
CA HIS A 150 3.70 6.48 7.72
C HIS A 150 2.94 7.61 6.97
N ASN A 151 3.64 8.72 6.74
CA ASN A 151 3.15 9.91 6.06
C ASN A 151 3.92 10.15 4.73
N TRP A 152 3.64 11.27 4.06
CA TRP A 152 4.27 11.61 2.78
C TRP A 152 5.81 11.59 2.81
N ARG A 153 6.44 11.96 3.93
CA ARG A 153 7.90 11.99 4.04
C ARG A 153 8.50 10.59 3.96
N HIS A 154 7.85 9.59 4.56
CA HIS A 154 8.24 8.19 4.42
C HIS A 154 8.19 7.76 2.94
N ALA A 155 7.03 7.91 2.29
CA ALA A 155 6.85 7.54 0.89
C ALA A 155 7.86 8.21 -0.07
N PHE A 156 8.15 9.50 0.17
CA PHE A 156 9.18 10.22 -0.58
C PHE A 156 10.58 9.62 -0.40
N ASN A 157 10.98 9.30 0.84
CA ASN A 157 12.28 8.67 1.12
C ASN A 157 12.37 7.25 0.52
N VAL A 158 11.28 6.48 0.53
CA VAL A 158 11.22 5.16 -0.14
C VAL A 158 11.42 5.31 -1.64
N ALA A 159 10.74 6.27 -2.27
CA ALA A 159 10.90 6.56 -3.70
C ALA A 159 12.32 7.05 -4.05
N GLN A 160 12.90 7.90 -3.21
CA GLN A 160 14.29 8.35 -3.38
C GLN A 160 15.28 7.19 -3.28
N MET A 161 15.09 6.28 -2.31
CA MET A 161 15.94 5.10 -2.19
C MET A 161 15.82 4.21 -3.43
N MET A 162 14.61 3.97 -3.93
CA MET A 162 14.38 3.20 -5.16
C MET A 162 15.10 3.84 -6.35
N PHE A 163 14.96 5.15 -6.52
CA PHE A 163 15.67 5.90 -7.56
C PHE A 163 17.20 5.76 -7.44
N ALA A 164 17.75 5.94 -6.24
CA ALA A 164 19.20 5.82 -6.00
C ALA A 164 19.71 4.41 -6.30
N ILE A 165 18.98 3.37 -5.88
CA ILE A 165 19.33 1.98 -6.13
C ILE A 165 19.27 1.67 -7.64
N ILE A 166 18.15 1.97 -8.30
CA ILE A 166 17.95 1.68 -9.73
C ILE A 166 19.04 2.33 -10.58
N THR A 167 19.38 3.59 -10.29
CA THR A 167 20.37 4.36 -11.05
C THR A 167 21.81 3.92 -10.76
N THR A 168 22.19 3.88 -9.48
CA THR A 168 23.58 3.58 -9.06
C THR A 168 23.95 2.13 -9.38
N ALA A 169 23.09 1.18 -9.02
CA ALA A 169 23.26 -0.24 -9.30
C ALA A 169 22.98 -0.60 -10.78
N GLN A 170 22.40 0.32 -11.54
CA GLN A 170 21.98 0.13 -12.93
C GLN A 170 20.93 -0.98 -13.13
N PHE A 171 20.06 -1.19 -12.14
CA PHE A 171 18.96 -2.15 -12.26
C PHE A 171 17.91 -1.76 -13.32
N TRP A 172 17.91 -0.51 -13.80
CA TRP A 172 17.11 -0.12 -14.96
C TRP A 172 17.42 -0.97 -16.20
N LYS A 173 18.65 -1.49 -16.35
CA LYS A 173 19.02 -2.41 -17.44
C LYS A 173 18.37 -3.79 -17.34
N VAL A 174 17.99 -4.18 -16.12
CA VAL A 174 17.42 -5.50 -15.79
C VAL A 174 15.89 -5.43 -15.83
N LEU A 175 15.32 -4.39 -15.23
CA LEU A 175 13.89 -4.18 -15.07
C LEU A 175 13.25 -3.56 -16.32
N GLY A 176 14.00 -2.72 -17.03
CA GLY A 176 13.49 -1.92 -18.14
C GLY A 176 12.62 -0.74 -17.66
N ASP A 177 12.30 0.15 -18.59
CA ASP A 177 11.69 1.44 -18.29
C ASP A 177 10.29 1.32 -17.69
N LEU A 178 9.51 0.34 -18.15
CA LEU A 178 8.12 0.12 -17.72
C LEU A 178 8.05 -0.33 -16.25
N GLU A 179 8.93 -1.24 -15.84
CA GLU A 179 9.01 -1.70 -14.45
C GLU A 179 9.59 -0.61 -13.55
N CYS A 180 10.53 0.21 -14.05
CA CYS A 180 11.04 1.38 -13.31
C CYS A 180 9.95 2.43 -13.06
N LEU A 181 9.11 2.72 -14.07
CA LEU A 181 7.93 3.57 -13.90
C LEU A 181 7.01 3.02 -12.81
N ALA A 182 6.65 1.74 -12.91
CA ALA A 182 5.76 1.09 -11.97
C ALA A 182 6.34 1.09 -10.55
N LEU A 183 7.63 0.80 -10.36
CA LEU A 183 8.28 0.81 -9.05
C LEU A 183 8.32 2.20 -8.42
N LEU A 184 8.64 3.25 -9.19
CA LEU A 184 8.67 4.61 -8.64
C LEU A 184 7.26 5.07 -8.21
N VAL A 185 6.25 4.73 -9.02
CA VAL A 185 4.84 4.96 -8.68
C VAL A 185 4.43 4.14 -7.45
N ALA A 186 4.83 2.86 -7.36
CA ALA A 186 4.55 2.01 -6.20
C ALA A 186 5.14 2.60 -4.92
N CYS A 187 6.42 3.00 -4.92
CA CYS A 187 7.07 3.59 -3.76
C CYS A 187 6.35 4.84 -3.24
N LEU A 188 5.90 5.71 -4.16
CA LEU A 188 5.15 6.92 -3.80
C LEU A 188 3.73 6.65 -3.29
N CYS A 189 3.19 5.46 -3.53
CA CYS A 189 1.80 5.11 -3.25
C CYS A 189 1.60 4.00 -2.20
N HIS A 190 2.67 3.30 -1.80
CA HIS A 190 2.57 2.03 -1.06
C HIS A 190 1.88 2.12 0.31
N ASP A 191 1.79 3.33 0.87
CA ASP A 191 1.23 3.63 2.19
C ASP A 191 0.10 4.68 2.14
N LEU A 192 -0.51 4.87 0.97
CA LEU A 192 -1.60 5.84 0.81
C LEU A 192 -2.76 5.58 1.78
N ASP A 193 -3.25 6.63 2.44
CA ASP A 193 -4.30 6.50 3.48
C ASP A 193 -3.91 5.63 4.70
N HIS A 194 -2.61 5.40 4.98
CA HIS A 194 -2.18 4.67 6.18
C HIS A 194 -2.69 5.36 7.47
N ARG A 195 -3.27 4.56 8.37
CA ARG A 195 -4.08 5.06 9.51
C ARG A 195 -3.33 5.07 10.85
N GLY A 196 -2.04 4.79 10.83
CA GLY A 196 -1.21 4.65 12.04
C GLY A 196 -1.46 3.34 12.80
N THR A 197 -2.02 2.34 12.10
CA THR A 197 -2.36 1.04 12.69
C THR A 197 -2.10 -0.09 11.70
N ASN A 198 -1.53 -1.20 12.15
CA ASN A 198 -1.14 -2.31 11.28
C ASN A 198 -2.27 -3.33 10.99
N ASN A 199 -1.96 -4.32 10.12
CA ASN A 199 -2.88 -5.40 9.75
C ASN A 199 -3.45 -6.18 10.95
N SER A 200 -2.64 -6.44 11.98
CA SER A 200 -3.10 -7.14 13.19
C SER A 200 -4.19 -6.35 13.92
N PHE A 201 -4.02 -5.03 14.02
CA PHE A 201 -5.03 -4.15 14.61
C PHE A 201 -6.34 -4.19 13.81
N GLN A 202 -6.28 -4.10 12.47
CA GLN A 202 -7.48 -4.10 11.62
C GLN A 202 -8.34 -5.35 11.84
N ILE A 203 -7.71 -6.51 12.03
CA ILE A 203 -8.37 -7.78 12.33
C ILE A 203 -8.99 -7.75 13.74
N LYS A 204 -8.21 -7.37 14.77
CA LYS A 204 -8.71 -7.31 16.16
C LYS A 204 -9.89 -6.36 16.31
N ALA A 205 -9.85 -5.23 15.61
CA ALA A 205 -10.90 -4.22 15.61
C ALA A 205 -12.13 -4.59 14.76
N SER A 206 -12.11 -5.72 14.05
CA SER A 206 -13.18 -6.12 13.10
C SER A 206 -13.55 -5.01 12.12
N SER A 207 -12.53 -4.28 11.66
CA SER A 207 -12.71 -3.13 10.76
C SER A 207 -13.36 -3.53 9.43
N SER A 208 -13.98 -2.57 8.76
CA SER A 208 -14.53 -2.81 7.41
C SER A 208 -13.45 -3.23 6.41
N LEU A 209 -12.19 -2.80 6.60
CA LEU A 209 -11.08 -3.22 5.76
C LEU A 209 -10.76 -4.71 5.95
N ALA A 210 -10.73 -5.19 7.20
CA ALA A 210 -10.53 -6.61 7.50
C ALA A 210 -11.68 -7.51 7.04
N GLN A 211 -12.89 -6.95 6.86
CA GLN A 211 -14.01 -7.67 6.23
C GLN A 211 -13.89 -7.73 4.71
N LEU A 212 -13.26 -6.72 4.10
CA LEU A 212 -13.10 -6.59 2.65
C LEU A 212 -11.93 -7.45 2.13
N TYR A 213 -10.81 -7.46 2.87
CA TYR A 213 -9.59 -8.17 2.48
C TYR A 213 -9.19 -9.19 3.55
N SER A 214 -8.84 -10.40 3.11
CA SER A 214 -8.48 -11.53 3.98
C SER A 214 -6.99 -11.63 4.30
N THR A 215 -6.11 -11.10 3.45
CA THR A 215 -4.66 -11.07 3.61
C THR A 215 -4.13 -9.69 3.22
N SER A 216 -3.02 -9.25 3.80
CA SER A 216 -2.34 -7.98 3.44
C SER A 216 -3.34 -6.81 3.33
N THR A 217 -4.19 -6.67 4.36
CA THR A 217 -5.42 -5.87 4.35
C THR A 217 -5.14 -4.40 4.03
N MET A 218 -4.10 -3.83 4.65
CA MET A 218 -3.71 -2.44 4.40
C MET A 218 -3.05 -2.29 3.04
N GLU A 219 -2.21 -3.23 2.61
CA GLU A 219 -1.51 -3.15 1.33
C GLU A 219 -2.47 -3.23 0.13
N HIS A 220 -3.52 -4.06 0.20
CA HIS A 220 -4.60 -4.03 -0.81
C HIS A 220 -5.34 -2.69 -0.80
N HIS A 221 -5.60 -2.10 0.37
CA HIS A 221 -6.22 -0.78 0.46
C HIS A 221 -5.33 0.31 -0.15
N HIS A 222 -4.01 0.29 0.10
CA HIS A 222 -3.05 1.21 -0.49
C HIS A 222 -3.01 1.10 -2.02
N PHE A 223 -3.05 -0.12 -2.55
CA PHE A 223 -3.17 -0.36 -3.98
C PHE A 223 -4.48 0.21 -4.55
N ASP A 224 -5.62 -0.04 -3.91
CA ASP A 224 -6.91 0.51 -4.37
C ASP A 224 -6.94 2.05 -4.31
N GLN A 225 -6.30 2.68 -3.31
CA GLN A 225 -6.10 4.13 -3.28
C GLN A 225 -5.21 4.62 -4.43
N CYS A 226 -4.13 3.90 -4.74
CA CYS A 226 -3.27 4.19 -5.89
C CYS A 226 -4.07 4.18 -7.20
N ILE A 227 -4.85 3.12 -7.43
CA ILE A 227 -5.70 2.96 -8.63
C ILE A 227 -6.77 4.05 -8.69
N MET A 228 -7.40 4.40 -7.57
CA MET A 228 -8.37 5.49 -7.50
C MET A 228 -7.74 6.81 -7.96
N ILE A 229 -6.56 7.17 -7.46
CA ILE A 229 -5.88 8.41 -7.83
C ILE A 229 -5.46 8.39 -9.30
N LEU A 230 -4.89 7.28 -9.80
CA LEU A 230 -4.48 7.13 -11.21
C LEU A 230 -5.66 7.28 -12.18
N ASN A 231 -6.87 6.87 -11.78
CA ASN A 231 -8.10 6.99 -12.57
C ASN A 231 -8.91 8.26 -12.29
N SER A 232 -8.40 9.16 -11.44
CA SER A 232 -9.07 10.42 -11.14
C SER A 232 -8.78 11.45 -12.22
N GLN A 233 -9.80 12.22 -12.61
CA GLN A 233 -9.69 13.22 -13.68
C GLN A 233 -8.50 14.17 -13.48
N GLY A 234 -7.60 14.21 -14.46
CA GLY A 234 -6.40 15.05 -14.46
C GLY A 234 -5.19 14.45 -13.73
N ASN A 235 -5.23 13.18 -13.33
CA ASN A 235 -4.12 12.46 -12.69
C ASN A 235 -3.65 11.23 -13.48
N HIS A 236 -4.16 11.02 -14.69
CA HIS A 236 -3.88 9.85 -15.53
C HIS A 236 -2.47 9.88 -16.15
N ILE A 237 -1.44 9.71 -15.33
CA ILE A 237 -0.04 9.69 -15.80
C ILE A 237 0.28 8.49 -16.72
N LEU A 238 -0.60 7.49 -16.76
CA LEU A 238 -0.47 6.28 -17.59
C LEU A 238 -1.34 6.32 -18.86
N ALA A 239 -1.96 7.46 -19.19
CA ALA A 239 -2.97 7.57 -20.25
C ALA A 239 -2.44 7.25 -21.67
N SER A 240 -1.15 7.45 -21.92
CA SER A 240 -0.51 7.23 -23.22
C SER A 240 -0.02 5.79 -23.43
N LEU A 241 -0.11 4.93 -22.40
CA LEU A 241 0.34 3.55 -22.50
C LEU A 241 -0.60 2.70 -23.37
N SER A 242 -0.04 1.69 -24.03
CA SER A 242 -0.86 0.64 -24.66
C SER A 242 -1.66 -0.15 -23.60
N THR A 243 -2.68 -0.89 -24.02
CA THR A 243 -3.45 -1.75 -23.10
C THR A 243 -2.56 -2.82 -22.44
N GLU A 244 -1.63 -3.39 -23.19
CA GLU A 244 -0.66 -4.38 -22.71
C GLU A 244 0.33 -3.77 -21.70
N GLU A 245 0.87 -2.59 -22.01
CA GLU A 245 1.77 -1.84 -21.12
C GLU A 245 1.06 -1.45 -19.83
N TYR A 246 -0.15 -0.89 -19.93
CA TYR A 246 -0.97 -0.54 -18.78
C TYR A 246 -1.24 -1.76 -17.89
N THR A 247 -1.65 -2.88 -18.49
CA THR A 247 -1.90 -4.13 -17.75
C THR A 247 -0.63 -4.59 -17.01
N ARG A 248 0.53 -4.49 -17.66
CA ARG A 248 1.81 -4.88 -17.06
C ARG A 248 2.24 -3.92 -15.94
N VAL A 249 2.05 -2.61 -16.10
CA VAL A 249 2.31 -1.63 -15.04
C VAL A 249 1.42 -1.89 -13.83
N ILE A 250 0.12 -2.12 -14.04
CA ILE A 250 -0.83 -2.38 -12.94
C ILE A 250 -0.45 -3.66 -12.18
N LYS A 251 -0.07 -4.73 -12.88
CA LYS A 251 0.43 -5.95 -12.24
C LYS A 251 1.67 -5.68 -11.39
N VAL A 252 2.65 -4.96 -11.94
CA VAL A 252 3.88 -4.64 -11.19
C VAL A 252 3.58 -3.74 -9.99
N LEU A 253 2.65 -2.78 -10.11
CA LEU A 253 2.20 -1.94 -9.00
C LEU A 253 1.58 -2.79 -7.88
N GLU A 254 0.68 -3.70 -8.22
CA GLU A 254 0.03 -4.59 -7.26
C GLU A 254 1.08 -5.46 -6.55
N ASP A 255 1.92 -6.16 -7.32
CA ASP A 255 2.96 -7.04 -6.78
C ASP A 255 3.94 -6.26 -5.88
N ALA A 256 4.31 -5.04 -6.27
CA ALA A 256 5.27 -4.20 -5.54
C ALA A 256 4.68 -3.67 -4.23
N ILE A 257 3.45 -3.14 -4.25
CA ILE A 257 2.77 -2.63 -3.05
C ILE A 257 2.46 -3.78 -2.10
N LEU A 258 1.96 -4.92 -2.57
CA LEU A 258 1.72 -6.07 -1.70
C LEU A 258 3.00 -6.65 -1.09
N SER A 259 4.15 -6.47 -1.75
CA SER A 259 5.44 -6.93 -1.23
C SER A 259 6.00 -6.08 -0.07
N THR A 260 5.37 -4.96 0.28
CA THR A 260 5.72 -4.20 1.50
C THR A 260 5.21 -4.89 2.77
N ASP A 261 4.22 -5.79 2.66
CA ASP A 261 3.83 -6.67 3.78
C ASP A 261 4.99 -7.62 4.13
N LEU A 262 5.53 -7.46 5.34
CA LEU A 262 6.61 -8.32 5.84
C LEU A 262 6.25 -9.81 5.82
N ALA A 263 4.98 -10.19 5.95
CA ALA A 263 4.56 -11.58 5.80
C ALA A 263 4.79 -12.11 4.36
N VAL A 264 4.63 -11.27 3.34
CA VAL A 264 4.96 -11.60 1.94
C VAL A 264 6.48 -11.72 1.78
N TYR A 265 7.24 -10.78 2.35
CA TYR A 265 8.71 -10.83 2.37
C TYR A 265 9.22 -12.15 2.96
N PHE A 266 8.75 -12.58 4.13
CA PHE A 266 9.19 -13.84 4.73
C PHE A 266 8.87 -15.07 3.88
N ARG A 267 7.76 -15.04 3.12
CA ARG A 267 7.41 -16.12 2.18
C ARG A 267 8.33 -16.15 0.95
N LYS A 268 8.72 -14.99 0.41
CA LYS A 268 9.48 -14.87 -0.85
C LYS A 268 11.00 -14.85 -0.66
N ARG A 269 11.52 -14.35 0.47
CA ARG A 269 12.95 -14.06 0.66
C ARG A 269 13.87 -15.26 0.50
N GLY A 270 13.43 -16.45 0.93
CA GLY A 270 14.25 -17.67 0.83
C GLY A 270 14.58 -18.03 -0.62
N ASN A 271 13.60 -17.88 -1.52
CA ASN A 271 13.80 -18.13 -2.95
C ASN A 271 14.77 -17.11 -3.54
N PHE A 272 14.61 -15.83 -3.22
CA PHE A 272 15.52 -14.78 -3.70
C PHE A 272 16.95 -14.96 -3.17
N PHE A 273 17.12 -15.26 -1.88
CA PHE A 273 18.43 -15.50 -1.28
C PHE A 273 19.12 -16.67 -1.96
N ASN A 274 18.41 -17.79 -2.16
CA ASN A 274 18.95 -18.93 -2.88
C ASN A 274 19.36 -18.60 -4.33
N LEU A 275 18.58 -17.78 -5.05
CA LEU A 275 18.93 -17.35 -6.41
C LEU A 275 20.25 -16.57 -6.44
N VAL A 276 20.47 -15.68 -5.47
CA VAL A 276 21.69 -14.88 -5.38
C VAL A 276 22.87 -15.71 -4.91
N ASP A 277 22.70 -16.50 -3.84
CA ASP A 277 23.75 -17.35 -3.25
C ASP A 277 24.30 -18.36 -4.26
N THR A 278 23.41 -18.94 -5.08
CA THR A 278 23.79 -19.92 -6.13
C THR A 278 24.13 -19.27 -7.46
N GLN A 279 23.98 -17.95 -7.59
CA GLN A 279 24.13 -17.19 -8.84
C GLN A 279 23.30 -17.76 -10.01
N SER A 280 22.12 -18.30 -9.70
CA SER A 280 21.23 -18.97 -10.67
C SER A 280 20.13 -18.06 -11.22
N TYR A 281 20.22 -16.76 -10.93
CA TYR A 281 19.27 -15.78 -11.46
C TYR A 281 19.37 -15.65 -12.99
N ASP A 282 18.22 -15.57 -13.63
CA ASP A 282 18.03 -15.23 -15.05
C ASP A 282 16.98 -14.13 -15.15
N TRP A 283 17.42 -12.93 -15.53
CA TRP A 283 16.57 -11.74 -15.60
C TRP A 283 15.65 -11.70 -16.82
N ASN A 284 15.72 -12.67 -17.72
CA ASN A 284 14.73 -12.84 -18.77
C ASN A 284 13.43 -13.49 -18.22
N LEU A 285 13.52 -14.18 -17.09
CA LEU A 285 12.39 -14.83 -16.44
C LEU A 285 11.62 -13.83 -15.57
N GLU A 286 10.31 -13.72 -15.80
CA GLU A 286 9.45 -12.81 -15.06
C GLU A 286 9.42 -13.14 -13.56
N GLU A 287 9.45 -14.42 -13.18
CA GLU A 287 9.48 -14.86 -11.78
C GLU A 287 10.71 -14.32 -11.01
N HIS A 288 11.89 -14.33 -11.65
CA HIS A 288 13.10 -13.80 -11.04
C HIS A 288 13.04 -12.28 -10.92
N ARG A 289 12.53 -11.58 -11.94
CA ARG A 289 12.32 -10.13 -11.87
C ARG A 289 11.28 -9.76 -10.82
N GLU A 290 10.21 -10.54 -10.67
CA GLU A 290 9.19 -10.34 -9.62
C GLU A 290 9.81 -10.46 -8.22
N LEU A 291 10.64 -11.48 -7.97
CA LEU A 291 11.38 -11.61 -6.71
C LEU A 291 12.31 -10.43 -6.47
N LEU A 292 13.05 -9.99 -7.50
CA LEU A 292 13.92 -8.82 -7.41
C LEU A 292 13.12 -7.56 -7.04
N ARG A 293 12.00 -7.29 -7.73
CA ARG A 293 11.13 -6.13 -7.47
C ARG A 293 10.57 -6.16 -6.05
N GLY A 294 10.05 -7.31 -5.61
CA GLY A 294 9.51 -7.45 -4.25
C GLY A 294 10.57 -7.19 -3.17
N MET A 295 11.78 -7.73 -3.35
CA MET A 295 12.88 -7.52 -2.39
C MET A 295 13.42 -6.08 -2.45
N LEU A 296 13.45 -5.45 -3.62
CA LEU A 296 13.78 -4.04 -3.77
C LEU A 296 12.77 -3.16 -3.04
N MET A 297 11.47 -3.44 -3.16
CA MET A 297 10.43 -2.72 -2.43
C MET A 297 10.62 -2.82 -0.92
N THR A 298 10.80 -4.02 -0.36
CA THR A 298 11.08 -4.18 1.08
C THR A 298 12.36 -3.44 1.48
N THR A 299 13.42 -3.51 0.67
CA THR A 299 14.68 -2.81 0.95
C THR A 299 14.49 -1.30 1.00
N CYS A 300 13.72 -0.73 0.06
CA CYS A 300 13.44 0.69 0.04
C CYS A 300 12.54 1.12 1.20
N ASP A 301 11.56 0.30 1.57
CA ASP A 301 10.62 0.57 2.66
C ASP A 301 11.33 0.62 4.02
N VAL A 302 12.24 -0.32 4.29
CA VAL A 302 13.04 -0.31 5.53
C VAL A 302 14.34 0.50 5.41
N ALA A 303 14.47 1.38 4.42
CA ALA A 303 15.72 2.09 4.10
C ALA A 303 16.25 3.03 5.19
N ALA A 304 15.38 3.47 6.11
CA ALA A 304 15.78 4.31 7.24
C ALA A 304 16.91 3.68 8.08
N ILE A 305 17.00 2.35 8.14
CA ILE A 305 18.05 1.64 8.89
C ILE A 305 19.46 1.79 8.29
N THR A 306 19.57 2.25 7.04
CA THR A 306 20.85 2.44 6.35
C THR A 306 21.41 3.86 6.53
N LYS A 307 20.60 4.78 7.06
CA LYS A 307 20.92 6.20 7.15
C LYS A 307 21.95 6.47 8.26
N PRO A 308 22.64 7.63 8.25
CA PRO A 308 23.54 8.00 9.34
C PRO A 308 22.85 7.92 10.71
N TRP A 309 23.60 7.53 11.74
CA TRP A 309 23.08 7.21 13.08
C TRP A 309 22.07 8.24 13.64
N GLU A 310 22.38 9.53 13.55
CA GLU A 310 21.49 10.58 14.08
C GLU A 310 20.13 10.60 13.38
N ILE A 311 20.11 10.35 12.06
CA ILE A 311 18.87 10.26 11.28
C ILE A 311 18.13 8.97 11.63
N GLN A 312 18.84 7.85 11.66
CA GLN A 312 18.26 6.54 11.96
C GLN A 312 17.63 6.51 13.35
N ARG A 313 18.29 7.09 14.36
CA ARG A 313 17.77 7.16 15.74
C ARG A 313 16.47 7.96 15.78
N THR A 314 16.42 9.14 15.15
CA THR A 314 15.19 9.94 15.07
C THR A 314 14.07 9.18 14.39
N VAL A 315 14.34 8.50 13.27
CA VAL A 315 13.31 7.71 12.58
C VAL A 315 12.82 6.55 13.44
N ALA A 316 13.71 5.83 14.12
CA ALA A 316 13.32 4.75 15.03
C ALA A 316 12.42 5.25 16.18
N GLU A 317 12.67 6.46 16.69
CA GLU A 317 11.80 7.09 17.70
C GLU A 317 10.42 7.45 17.16
N LEU A 318 10.32 7.91 15.90
CA LEU A 318 9.03 8.18 15.24
C LEU A 318 8.23 6.89 15.05
N VAL A 319 8.87 5.83 14.54
CA VAL A 319 8.23 4.51 14.36
C VAL A 319 7.75 3.95 15.70
N ALA A 320 8.59 4.01 16.73
CA ALA A 320 8.23 3.55 18.06
C ALA A 320 7.06 4.36 18.64
N SER A 321 7.07 5.68 18.44
CA SER A 321 5.98 6.55 18.90
C SER A 321 4.65 6.19 18.25
N GLU A 322 4.64 5.90 16.94
CA GLU A 322 3.43 5.44 16.24
C GLU A 322 2.95 4.07 16.74
N PHE A 323 3.86 3.11 16.99
CA PHE A 323 3.48 1.83 17.59
C PHE A 323 2.92 1.98 19.01
N PHE A 324 3.45 2.91 19.80
CA PHE A 324 2.92 3.21 21.13
C PHE A 324 1.54 3.86 21.06
N GLU A 325 1.29 4.74 20.08
CA GLU A 325 -0.04 5.30 19.82
C GLU A 325 -1.05 4.19 19.49
N GLN A 326 -0.67 3.24 18.62
CA GLN A 326 -1.50 2.06 18.36
C GLN A 326 -1.75 1.24 19.65
N GLY A 327 -0.71 0.96 20.44
CA GLY A 327 -0.84 0.19 21.68
C GLY A 327 -1.75 0.86 22.72
N ASP A 328 -1.71 2.20 22.79
CA ASP A 328 -2.62 2.98 23.63
C ASP A 328 -4.08 2.83 23.16
N ILE A 329 -4.33 2.83 21.85
CA ILE A 329 -5.66 2.56 21.26
C ILE A 329 -6.11 1.12 21.58
N GLU A 330 -5.24 0.11 21.41
CA GLU A 330 -5.56 -1.29 21.75
C GLU A 330 -5.97 -1.44 23.23
N LYS A 331 -5.27 -0.74 24.13
CA LYS A 331 -5.56 -0.74 25.57
C LYS A 331 -6.87 -0.02 25.89
N GLN A 332 -7.12 1.13 25.27
CA GLN A 332 -8.28 1.98 25.57
C GLN A 332 -9.57 1.46 24.95
N GLU A 333 -9.54 1.07 23.68
CA GLU A 333 -10.74 0.72 22.91
C GLU A 333 -11.00 -0.79 22.92
N LEU A 334 -9.95 -1.61 22.70
CA LEU A 334 -10.11 -3.06 22.60
C LEU A 334 -9.95 -3.78 23.95
N LYS A 335 -9.47 -3.07 24.99
CA LYS A 335 -9.22 -3.60 26.34
C LYS A 335 -8.22 -4.78 26.33
N ILE A 336 -7.25 -4.74 25.43
CA ILE A 336 -6.19 -5.75 25.28
C ILE A 336 -4.86 -5.19 25.80
N THR A 337 -4.04 -6.05 26.40
CA THR A 337 -2.65 -5.68 26.72
C THR A 337 -1.81 -5.71 25.44
N PRO A 338 -1.22 -4.58 25.01
CA PRO A 338 -0.39 -4.54 23.81
C PRO A 338 0.88 -5.37 24.02
N ILE A 339 1.42 -5.91 22.92
CA ILE A 339 2.74 -6.55 22.93
C ILE A 339 3.83 -5.54 23.29
N ASP A 340 4.98 -6.00 23.78
CA ASP A 340 6.06 -5.12 24.28
C ASP A 340 6.48 -4.05 23.24
N MET A 341 6.52 -4.39 21.94
CA MET A 341 6.87 -3.46 20.87
C MET A 341 5.91 -2.26 20.74
N MET A 342 4.65 -2.44 21.14
CA MET A 342 3.61 -1.40 21.13
C MET A 342 3.31 -0.87 22.54
N ASN A 343 4.03 -1.36 23.56
CA ASN A 343 3.79 -0.96 24.93
C ASN A 343 4.70 0.20 25.31
N ARG A 344 4.11 1.39 25.52
CA ARG A 344 4.84 2.60 25.91
C ARG A 344 5.60 2.43 27.24
N ASP A 345 5.11 1.57 28.14
CA ASP A 345 5.75 1.25 29.42
C ASP A 345 7.04 0.42 29.25
N LYS A 346 7.25 -0.12 28.04
CA LYS A 346 8.42 -0.91 27.62
C LYS A 346 9.33 -0.14 26.66
N LYS A 347 9.23 1.20 26.61
CA LYS A 347 10.03 2.07 25.74
C LYS A 347 11.54 1.87 25.94
N ASP A 348 11.94 1.57 27.16
CA ASP A 348 13.30 1.21 27.51
C ASP A 348 13.83 0.01 26.70
N LEU A 349 12.98 -0.93 26.26
CA LEU A 349 13.37 -2.12 25.47
C LEU A 349 13.61 -1.82 23.99
N LEU A 350 13.38 -0.58 23.55
CA LEU A 350 13.55 -0.16 22.16
C LEU A 350 14.91 -0.56 21.57
N PRO A 351 16.07 -0.38 22.25
CA PRO A 351 17.36 -0.79 21.69
C PRO A 351 17.43 -2.29 21.37
N THR A 352 16.99 -3.14 22.30
CA THR A 352 16.98 -4.61 22.11
C THR A 352 16.03 -5.02 20.98
N MET A 353 14.85 -4.38 20.90
CA MET A 353 13.89 -4.62 19.82
C MET A 353 14.45 -4.21 18.45
N GLN A 354 15.15 -3.08 18.37
CA GLN A 354 15.81 -2.63 17.14
C GLN A 354 16.89 -3.62 16.70
N VAL A 355 17.74 -4.11 17.60
CA VAL A 355 18.72 -5.17 17.25
C VAL A 355 18.01 -6.40 16.66
N GLY A 356 16.94 -6.87 17.29
CA GLY A 356 16.17 -8.02 16.80
C GLY A 356 15.55 -7.80 15.42
N PHE A 357 14.98 -6.61 15.18
CA PHE A 357 14.44 -6.22 13.87
C PHE A 357 15.53 -6.19 12.79
N ILE A 358 16.68 -5.60 13.12
CA ILE A 358 17.83 -5.51 12.20
C ILE A 358 18.34 -6.91 11.82
N ASP A 359 18.50 -7.80 12.81
CA ASP A 359 18.97 -9.16 12.59
C ASP A 359 18.00 -10.01 11.78
N ALA A 360 16.70 -9.87 12.04
CA ALA A 360 15.69 -10.71 11.42
C ALA A 360 15.35 -10.29 9.98
N ILE A 361 15.35 -8.99 9.68
CA ILE A 361 14.80 -8.42 8.44
C ILE A 361 15.88 -7.69 7.64
N CYS A 362 16.55 -6.72 8.25
CA CYS A 362 17.41 -5.78 7.52
C CYS A 362 18.71 -6.45 7.06
N LEU A 363 19.52 -6.97 7.99
CA LEU A 363 20.82 -7.55 7.66
C LEU A 363 20.75 -8.62 6.55
N PRO A 364 19.82 -9.60 6.59
CA PRO A 364 19.74 -10.62 5.55
C PRO A 364 19.51 -10.02 4.16
N VAL A 365 18.54 -9.10 4.00
CA VAL A 365 18.21 -8.56 2.68
C VAL A 365 19.31 -7.64 2.14
N TYR A 366 19.89 -6.79 2.98
CA TYR A 366 20.98 -5.90 2.56
C TYR A 366 22.27 -6.65 2.25
N ARG A 367 22.55 -7.76 2.94
CA ARG A 367 23.68 -8.64 2.60
C ARG A 367 23.49 -9.24 1.22
N THR A 368 22.33 -9.83 0.96
CA THR A 368 22.00 -10.39 -0.35
C THR A 368 22.15 -9.36 -1.47
N PHE A 369 21.68 -8.11 -1.27
CA PHE A 369 21.85 -7.07 -2.28
C PHE A 369 23.29 -6.61 -2.47
N ALA A 370 24.10 -6.56 -1.42
CA ALA A 370 25.52 -6.26 -1.52
C ALA A 370 26.28 -7.36 -2.28
N ASP A 371 25.91 -8.62 -2.09
CA ASP A 371 26.47 -9.77 -2.80
C ASP A 371 26.02 -9.79 -4.27
N LEU A 372 24.76 -9.45 -4.54
CA LEU A 372 24.23 -9.34 -5.90
C LEU A 372 24.88 -8.19 -6.68
N ASN A 373 25.12 -7.06 -6.04
CA ASN A 373 25.74 -5.89 -6.68
C ASN A 373 26.60 -5.10 -5.68
N GLY A 374 27.92 -5.16 -5.86
CA GLY A 374 28.88 -4.53 -4.95
C GLY A 374 28.72 -3.01 -4.78
N LYS A 375 28.00 -2.32 -5.69
CA LYS A 375 27.67 -0.90 -5.52
C LYS A 375 26.67 -0.62 -4.39
N LEU A 376 25.95 -1.65 -3.93
CA LEU A 376 25.00 -1.56 -2.82
C LEU A 376 25.63 -1.88 -1.46
N ARG A 377 26.92 -2.23 -1.43
CA ARG A 377 27.67 -2.44 -0.18
C ARG A 377 27.54 -1.30 0.84
N PRO A 378 27.54 -0.01 0.45
CA PRO A 378 27.37 1.07 1.42
C PRO A 378 26.07 1.01 2.24
N LEU A 379 24.99 0.43 1.69
CA LEU A 379 23.74 0.23 2.43
C LEU A 379 23.93 -0.79 3.55
N LEU A 380 24.57 -1.93 3.25
CA LEU A 380 24.91 -2.95 4.24
C LEU A 380 25.83 -2.40 5.32
N ASP A 381 26.87 -1.64 4.94
CA ASP A 381 27.79 -1.03 5.90
C ASP A 381 27.05 -0.09 6.87
N GLY A 382 26.05 0.66 6.37
CA GLY A 382 25.16 1.47 7.19
C GLY A 382 24.32 0.65 8.18
N VAL A 383 23.75 -0.48 7.74
CA VAL A 383 23.01 -1.40 8.63
C VAL A 383 23.92 -2.00 9.71
N GLU A 384 25.11 -2.48 9.32
CA GLU A 384 26.09 -3.07 10.25
C GLU A 384 26.55 -2.05 11.31
N HIS A 385 26.78 -0.80 10.88
CA HIS A 385 27.11 0.30 11.78
C HIS A 385 25.97 0.60 12.77
N ASN A 386 24.75 0.83 12.27
CA ASN A 386 23.61 1.16 13.12
C ASN A 386 23.24 0.01 14.08
N ARG A 387 23.38 -1.25 13.63
CA ARG A 387 23.24 -2.41 14.52
C ARG A 387 24.21 -2.35 15.69
N ALA A 388 25.48 -2.02 15.44
CA ALA A 388 26.48 -1.92 16.49
C ALA A 388 26.16 -0.80 17.48
N GLU A 389 25.66 0.35 17.02
CA GLU A 389 25.22 1.43 17.91
C GLU A 389 24.00 1.03 18.75
N TRP A 390 23.00 0.36 18.17
CA TRP A 390 21.86 -0.17 18.94
C TRP A 390 22.29 -1.23 19.96
N GLN A 391 23.24 -2.09 19.60
CA GLN A 391 23.78 -3.09 20.52
C GLN A 391 24.47 -2.43 21.72
N LYS A 392 25.27 -1.38 21.50
CA LYS A 392 25.90 -0.63 22.59
C LYS A 392 24.84 -0.08 23.56
N LEU A 393 23.76 0.52 23.05
CA LEU A 393 22.67 1.04 23.87
C LEU A 393 21.94 -0.08 24.65
N ALA A 394 21.73 -1.24 24.02
CA ALA A 394 21.15 -2.41 24.69
C ALA A 394 22.06 -2.92 25.82
N ASP A 395 23.36 -3.03 25.57
CA ASP A 395 24.34 -3.53 26.55
C ASP A 395 24.56 -2.55 27.71
N GLU A 396 24.55 -1.25 27.45
CA GLU A 396 24.62 -0.20 28.49
C GLU A 396 23.42 -0.26 29.43
N ARG A 397 22.24 -0.57 28.90
CA ARG A 397 21.05 -0.76 29.70
C ARG A 397 21.14 -2.01 30.56
N MET A 398 21.50 -3.16 29.98
CA MET A 398 21.62 -4.42 30.73
C MET A 398 22.59 -4.31 31.90
N ARG A 399 23.68 -3.54 31.72
CA ARG A 399 24.61 -3.21 32.82
C ARG A 399 23.96 -2.39 33.93
N LYS A 400 23.18 -1.36 33.59
CA LYS A 400 22.45 -0.54 34.59
C LYS A 400 21.36 -1.30 35.35
N GLU A 401 20.80 -2.35 34.77
CA GLU A 401 19.82 -3.22 35.44
C GLU A 401 20.47 -4.30 36.31
N GLY A 402 21.69 -4.75 35.98
CA GLY A 402 22.44 -5.71 36.79
C GLY A 402 23.14 -5.11 38.01
N ASP A 403 23.33 -3.79 38.05
CA ASP A 403 23.95 -3.05 39.15
C ASP A 403 22.94 -2.54 40.21
N ASN A 404 21.63 -2.73 39.99
CA ASN A 404 20.52 -2.44 40.92
C ASN A 404 19.92 -3.73 41.47
#